data_AF-A0A5J4KHZ3-F1
#
_entry.id   AF-A0A5J4KHZ3-F1
#
_cell.length_a   1.000
_cell.length_b   1.000
_cell.length_c   1.000
_cell.angle_alpha   90.00
_cell.angle_beta   90.00
_cell.angle_gamma   90.00
#
_symmetry.space_group_name_H-M   'P 1'
#
loop_
_entity.id
_entity.type
_entity.pdbx_description
1 polymer ?
#
loop_
_entity_poly.entity_id
_entity_poly.type
_entity_poly.pdbx_seq_one_letter_code
_entity_poly.pdbx_strand_id
1 'polypeptide(L)'
;MKSGVADPDTGNDIGGWQGRISAIFEEEETLTIQWDSVTLKKIPPEHIAWCEEEGLSWSEMNLSLVEVEPGAVRDNPGDVTATIAKIASQSNWLHLGGAQGQRIQAIVNRAESQDLFAVLSSWHAYLEKHLVFPFAAIVQEYQRGPIRQGARITVVAISSLDEMYGTTVMVKMKQGVSELPLCDLKATDAPIKTQQLVEDYAMWFANR
;
A
#
# COMPACT_ATOMS: atom_id res chain seq x y z
N MET A 1 -25.66 -3.82 -14.85
CA MET A 1 -25.38 -2.79 -15.86
C MET A 1 -25.75 -3.33 -17.21
N LYS A 2 -26.51 -2.56 -17.99
CA LYS A 2 -26.90 -2.95 -19.35
C LYS A 2 -25.66 -3.17 -20.21
N SER A 3 -25.80 -3.95 -21.27
CA SER A 3 -24.72 -4.17 -22.23
C SER A 3 -24.26 -2.84 -22.84
N GLY A 4 -22.95 -2.61 -22.93
CA GLY A 4 -22.35 -1.42 -23.55
C GLY A 4 -22.29 -0.18 -22.65
N VAL A 5 -22.63 -0.29 -21.36
CA VAL A 5 -22.36 0.76 -20.37
C VAL A 5 -20.86 0.82 -20.12
N ALA A 6 -20.31 2.03 -20.15
CA ALA A 6 -18.90 2.28 -19.88
C ALA A 6 -18.71 2.91 -18.50
N ASP A 7 -17.58 2.63 -17.88
CA ASP A 7 -17.09 3.34 -16.71
C ASP A 7 -16.95 4.84 -17.07
N PRO A 8 -17.56 5.76 -16.29
CA PRO A 8 -17.62 7.18 -16.64
C PRO A 8 -16.25 7.87 -16.56
N ASP A 9 -15.32 7.34 -15.77
CA ASP A 9 -14.00 7.94 -15.56
C ASP A 9 -12.96 7.38 -16.54
N THR A 10 -13.09 6.10 -16.92
CA THR A 10 -12.08 5.40 -17.75
C THR A 10 -12.56 5.04 -19.16
N GLY A 11 -13.87 5.01 -19.40
CA GLY A 11 -14.46 4.55 -20.66
C GLY A 11 -14.40 3.02 -20.87
N ASN A 12 -13.94 2.25 -19.88
CA ASN A 12 -13.86 0.80 -19.96
C ASN A 12 -15.26 0.16 -19.93
N ASP A 13 -15.45 -0.96 -20.63
CA ASP A 13 -16.73 -1.67 -20.66
C ASP A 13 -17.03 -2.31 -19.29
N ILE A 14 -18.13 -1.87 -18.67
CA ILE A 14 -18.69 -2.42 -17.42
C ILE A 14 -20.04 -3.10 -17.68
N GLY A 15 -20.38 -3.36 -18.94
CA GLY A 15 -21.54 -4.14 -19.33
C GLY A 15 -21.58 -5.50 -18.61
N GLY A 16 -22.74 -5.83 -18.03
CA GLY A 16 -22.90 -7.07 -17.27
C GLY A 16 -22.30 -7.04 -15.85
N TRP A 17 -21.64 -5.96 -15.43
CA TRP A 17 -21.31 -5.75 -14.03
C TRP A 17 -22.59 -5.58 -13.21
N GLN A 18 -22.54 -5.98 -11.95
CA GLN A 18 -23.70 -5.93 -11.07
C GLN A 18 -23.29 -5.59 -9.64
N GLY A 19 -24.21 -4.92 -8.96
CA GLY A 19 -24.08 -4.48 -7.59
C GLY A 19 -25.43 -4.20 -6.96
N ARG A 20 -25.42 -3.52 -5.82
CA ARG A 20 -26.61 -3.06 -5.10
C ARG A 20 -26.62 -1.54 -5.07
N ILE A 21 -27.80 -0.95 -5.14
CA ILE A 21 -27.97 0.48 -4.93
C ILE A 21 -27.60 0.79 -3.48
N SER A 22 -26.58 1.62 -3.26
CA SER A 22 -26.17 2.14 -1.95
C SER A 22 -26.74 3.54 -1.69
N ALA A 23 -26.94 4.34 -2.74
CA ALA A 23 -27.56 5.66 -2.66
C ALA A 23 -28.35 6.00 -3.94
N ILE A 24 -29.30 6.92 -3.80
CA ILE A 24 -30.13 7.46 -4.89
C ILE A 24 -30.06 8.98 -4.82
N PHE A 25 -29.76 9.62 -5.94
CA PHE A 25 -29.71 11.06 -6.11
C PHE A 25 -30.77 11.47 -7.13
N GLU A 26 -31.94 11.87 -6.63
CA GLU A 26 -33.14 12.10 -7.46
C GLU A 26 -33.00 13.32 -8.38
N GLU A 27 -32.34 14.39 -7.93
CA GLU A 27 -32.17 15.61 -8.72
C GLU A 27 -31.23 15.39 -9.92
N GLU A 28 -30.23 14.54 -9.73
CA GLU A 28 -29.21 14.19 -10.73
C GLU A 28 -29.60 12.97 -11.58
N GLU A 29 -30.71 12.29 -11.27
CA GLU A 29 -31.12 11.02 -11.89
C GLU A 29 -30.00 9.96 -11.89
N THR A 30 -29.22 9.91 -10.80
CA THR A 30 -28.10 8.99 -10.63
C THR A 30 -28.27 8.07 -9.41
N LEU A 31 -27.61 6.93 -9.48
CA LEU A 31 -27.56 5.92 -8.43
C LEU A 31 -26.11 5.64 -8.08
N THR A 32 -25.79 5.52 -6.80
CA THR A 32 -24.54 4.85 -6.39
C THR A 32 -24.78 3.36 -6.32
N ILE A 33 -23.94 2.60 -7.02
CA ILE A 33 -23.96 1.16 -7.04
C ILE A 33 -22.70 0.66 -6.31
N GLN A 34 -22.87 -0.05 -5.20
CA GLN A 34 -21.82 -0.86 -4.60
C GLN A 34 -21.71 -2.18 -5.36
N TRP A 35 -20.54 -2.46 -5.93
CA TRP A 35 -20.30 -3.70 -6.64
C TRP A 35 -20.50 -4.91 -5.74
N ASP A 36 -21.13 -5.95 -6.29
CA ASP A 36 -21.23 -7.22 -5.58
C ASP A 36 -19.88 -7.96 -5.60
N SER A 37 -19.72 -8.94 -4.72
CA SER A 37 -18.48 -9.70 -4.57
C SER A 37 -18.07 -10.46 -5.84
N VAL A 38 -19.01 -10.77 -6.74
CA VAL A 38 -18.71 -11.44 -8.02
C VAL A 38 -18.09 -10.45 -9.00
N THR A 39 -18.60 -9.23 -9.05
CA THR A 39 -18.04 -8.12 -9.84
C THR A 39 -16.68 -7.72 -9.28
N LEU A 40 -16.58 -7.48 -7.97
CA LEU A 40 -15.33 -7.08 -7.30
C LEU A 40 -14.16 -8.03 -7.59
N LYS A 41 -14.40 -9.35 -7.59
CA LYS A 41 -13.36 -10.36 -7.90
C LYS A 41 -12.90 -10.36 -9.37
N LYS A 42 -13.64 -9.70 -10.25
CA LYS A 42 -13.32 -9.58 -11.68
C LYS A 42 -12.71 -8.22 -12.05
N ILE A 43 -12.73 -7.26 -11.12
CA ILE A 43 -12.10 -5.96 -11.36
C ILE A 43 -10.61 -6.20 -11.61
N PRO A 44 -10.06 -5.72 -12.73
CA PRO A 44 -8.65 -5.89 -13.02
C PRO A 44 -7.79 -5.20 -11.92
N PRO A 45 -6.71 -5.83 -11.43
CA PRO A 45 -5.83 -5.22 -10.44
C PRO A 45 -5.29 -3.84 -10.85
N GLU A 46 -5.07 -3.62 -12.16
CA GLU A 46 -4.66 -2.34 -12.72
C GLU A 46 -5.73 -1.24 -12.57
N HIS A 47 -7.03 -1.59 -12.58
CA HIS A 47 -8.11 -0.62 -12.34
C HIS A 47 -8.18 -0.26 -10.85
N ILE A 48 -8.04 -1.24 -9.96
CA ILE A 48 -7.94 -0.99 -8.51
C ILE A 48 -6.75 -0.08 -8.20
N ALA A 49 -5.57 -0.38 -8.78
CA ALA A 49 -4.38 0.44 -8.62
C ALA A 49 -4.63 1.89 -9.06
N TRP A 50 -5.19 2.08 -10.26
CA TRP A 50 -5.51 3.40 -10.78
C TRP A 50 -6.50 4.15 -9.88
N CYS A 51 -7.56 3.51 -9.40
CA CYS A 51 -8.52 4.13 -8.48
C CYS A 51 -7.83 4.58 -7.17
N GLU A 52 -6.97 3.75 -6.59
CA GLU A 52 -6.21 4.12 -5.39
C GLU A 52 -5.30 5.33 -5.64
N GLU A 53 -4.60 5.36 -6.78
CA GLU A 53 -3.72 6.46 -7.19
C GLU A 53 -4.49 7.78 -7.42
N GLU A 54 -5.71 7.71 -7.97
CA GLU A 54 -6.57 8.88 -8.24
C GLU A 54 -7.46 9.26 -7.03
N GLY A 55 -7.44 8.49 -5.95
CA GLY A 55 -8.33 8.71 -4.79
C GLY A 55 -9.80 8.43 -5.07
N LEU A 56 -10.09 7.55 -6.03
CA LEU A 56 -11.43 7.13 -6.44
C LEU A 56 -11.82 5.80 -5.78
N SER A 57 -13.12 5.55 -5.64
CA SER A 57 -13.61 4.24 -5.18
C SER A 57 -13.58 3.23 -6.32
N TRP A 58 -12.81 2.16 -6.19
CA TRP A 58 -12.94 0.98 -7.07
C TRP A 58 -14.13 0.08 -6.70
N SER A 59 -14.76 0.31 -5.53
CA SER A 59 -15.80 -0.57 -4.98
C SER A 59 -17.23 -0.08 -5.24
N GLU A 60 -17.40 1.19 -5.61
CA GLU A 60 -18.68 1.85 -5.86
C GLU A 60 -18.60 2.72 -7.11
N MET A 61 -19.74 2.96 -7.77
CA MET A 61 -19.80 3.83 -8.93
C MET A 61 -21.15 4.54 -9.03
N ASN A 62 -21.12 5.81 -9.42
CA ASN A 62 -22.31 6.57 -9.75
C ASN A 62 -22.69 6.36 -11.22
N LEU A 63 -23.92 5.92 -11.47
CA LEU A 63 -24.44 5.63 -12.82
C LEU A 63 -25.83 6.23 -12.99
N SER A 64 -26.20 6.57 -14.22
CA SER A 64 -27.54 7.04 -14.54
C SER A 64 -28.58 5.93 -14.41
N LEU A 65 -29.80 6.31 -14.04
CA LEU A 65 -30.96 5.41 -13.99
C LEU A 65 -31.18 4.63 -15.31
N VAL A 66 -30.81 5.22 -16.45
CA VAL A 66 -31.01 4.58 -17.76
C VAL A 66 -29.97 3.50 -18.09
N GLU A 67 -28.85 3.45 -17.37
CA GLU A 67 -27.74 2.51 -17.58
C GLU A 67 -27.92 1.21 -16.79
N VAL A 68 -28.81 1.23 -15.79
CA VAL A 68 -29.07 0.10 -14.92
C VAL A 68 -30.32 -0.67 -15.34
N GLU A 69 -30.36 -1.95 -14.97
CA GLU A 69 -31.56 -2.78 -15.05
C GLU A 69 -31.60 -3.71 -13.83
N PRO A 70 -32.80 -4.13 -13.37
CA PRO A 70 -32.92 -5.06 -12.26
C PRO A 70 -32.19 -6.38 -12.54
N GLY A 71 -31.41 -6.85 -11.57
CA GLY A 71 -30.67 -8.12 -11.64
C GLY A 71 -31.03 -9.05 -10.49
N ALA A 72 -30.84 -10.36 -10.69
CA ALA A 72 -31.01 -11.36 -9.64
C ALA A 72 -29.84 -11.30 -8.64
N VAL A 73 -30.11 -11.36 -7.34
CA VAL A 73 -29.09 -11.32 -6.29
C VAL A 73 -28.09 -12.49 -6.47
N ARG A 74 -26.78 -12.21 -6.40
CA ARG A 74 -25.71 -13.21 -6.62
C ARG A 74 -24.88 -13.54 -5.38
N ASP A 75 -24.98 -12.74 -4.33
CA ASP A 75 -24.21 -12.86 -3.10
C ASP A 75 -24.97 -12.22 -1.92
N ASN A 76 -24.32 -12.03 -0.77
CA ASN A 76 -24.87 -11.30 0.38
C ASN A 76 -23.95 -10.14 0.84
N PRO A 77 -24.44 -9.19 1.65
CA PRO A 77 -23.63 -8.06 2.11
C PRO A 77 -22.33 -8.46 2.82
N GLY A 78 -22.33 -9.58 3.55
CA GLY A 78 -21.12 -10.10 4.20
C GLY A 78 -20.05 -10.55 3.19
N ASP A 79 -20.45 -11.14 2.06
CA ASP A 79 -19.53 -11.51 0.98
C ASP A 79 -18.88 -10.26 0.36
N VAL A 80 -19.65 -9.18 0.22
CA VAL A 80 -19.16 -7.89 -0.30
C VAL A 80 -18.14 -7.30 0.67
N THR A 81 -18.49 -7.14 1.95
CA THR A 81 -17.58 -6.59 2.96
C THR A 81 -16.29 -7.40 3.06
N ALA A 82 -16.37 -8.73 3.07
CA ALA A 82 -15.18 -9.59 3.10
C ALA A 82 -14.32 -9.46 1.84
N THR A 83 -14.94 -9.29 0.67
CA THR A 83 -14.22 -9.12 -0.60
C THR A 83 -13.55 -7.75 -0.67
N ILE A 84 -14.23 -6.67 -0.26
CA ILE A 84 -13.67 -5.33 -0.20
C ILE A 84 -12.47 -5.31 0.77
N ALA A 85 -12.64 -5.82 1.99
CA ALA A 85 -11.55 -5.87 2.98
C ALA A 85 -10.33 -6.64 2.44
N LYS A 86 -10.56 -7.74 1.72
CA LYS A 86 -9.49 -8.51 1.09
C LYS A 86 -8.77 -7.71 0.02
N ILE A 87 -9.48 -7.07 -0.91
CA ILE A 87 -8.88 -6.28 -1.98
C ILE A 87 -8.10 -5.09 -1.40
N ALA A 88 -8.74 -4.32 -0.49
CA ALA A 88 -8.11 -3.18 0.18
C ALA A 88 -6.78 -3.59 0.84
N SER A 89 -6.76 -4.68 1.62
CA SER A 89 -5.52 -5.16 2.24
C SER A 89 -4.37 -5.44 1.25
N GLN A 90 -4.69 -5.68 -0.01
CA GLN A 90 -3.74 -5.97 -1.09
C GLN A 90 -3.41 -4.76 -1.97
N SER A 91 -4.10 -3.63 -1.79
CA SER A 91 -3.95 -2.39 -2.57
C SER A 91 -3.68 -1.13 -1.74
N ASN A 92 -3.75 -1.21 -0.41
CA ASN A 92 -3.68 -0.08 0.53
C ASN A 92 -2.44 0.81 0.38
N TRP A 93 -1.37 0.39 -0.29
CA TRP A 93 -0.16 1.20 -0.50
C TRP A 93 -0.08 1.84 -1.88
N LEU A 94 -1.01 1.52 -2.77
CA LEU A 94 -1.03 2.05 -4.13
C LEU A 94 -1.45 3.52 -4.18
N HIS A 95 -2.20 4.02 -3.18
CA HIS A 95 -2.55 5.44 -3.06
C HIS A 95 -1.33 6.38 -2.94
N LEU A 96 -0.16 5.87 -2.54
CA LEU A 96 1.08 6.65 -2.56
C LEU A 96 1.51 7.04 -3.99
N GLY A 97 0.95 6.39 -5.01
CA GLY A 97 1.23 6.69 -6.40
C GLY A 97 2.54 6.10 -6.91
N GLY A 98 2.52 5.76 -8.19
CA GLY A 98 3.72 5.47 -8.97
C GLY A 98 4.57 4.32 -8.41
N ALA A 99 5.85 4.33 -8.74
CA ALA A 99 6.71 3.18 -8.50
C ALA A 99 6.97 2.89 -7.00
N GLN A 100 6.83 3.87 -6.10
CA GLN A 100 7.11 3.67 -4.67
C GLN A 100 5.99 2.87 -3.98
N GLY A 101 4.74 3.28 -4.15
CA GLY A 101 3.59 2.55 -3.60
C GLY A 101 3.55 1.10 -4.08
N GLN A 102 3.84 0.88 -5.37
CA GLN A 102 3.92 -0.47 -5.95
C GLN A 102 5.03 -1.33 -5.33
N ARG A 103 6.23 -0.77 -5.07
CA ARG A 103 7.32 -1.51 -4.42
C ARG A 103 7.00 -1.86 -2.97
N ILE A 104 6.40 -0.93 -2.23
CA ILE A 104 5.95 -1.16 -0.84
C ILE A 104 4.87 -2.25 -0.82
N GLN A 105 3.82 -2.11 -1.63
CA GLN A 105 2.74 -3.10 -1.73
C GLN A 105 3.27 -4.49 -2.07
N ALA A 106 4.23 -4.57 -2.99
CA ALA A 106 4.85 -5.83 -3.39
C ALA A 106 5.65 -6.53 -2.28
N ILE A 107 6.08 -5.81 -1.24
CA ILE A 107 6.74 -6.40 -0.06
C ILE A 107 5.68 -6.78 0.98
N VAL A 108 4.69 -5.91 1.23
CA VAL A 108 3.58 -6.18 2.15
C VAL A 108 2.80 -7.44 1.73
N ASN A 109 2.54 -7.61 0.44
CA ASN A 109 1.82 -8.78 -0.10
C ASN A 109 2.62 -10.09 -0.02
N ARG A 110 3.90 -10.08 0.39
CA ARG A 110 4.68 -11.30 0.62
C ARG A 110 4.49 -11.89 2.01
N ALA A 111 3.91 -11.11 2.93
CA ALA A 111 3.66 -11.57 4.28
C ALA A 111 2.65 -12.72 4.30
N GLU A 112 2.87 -13.66 5.21
CA GLU A 112 1.97 -14.81 5.41
C GLU A 112 0.56 -14.35 5.84
N SER A 113 0.48 -13.18 6.49
CA SER A 113 -0.72 -12.52 6.98
C SER A 113 -0.53 -11.01 7.01
N GLN A 114 -1.63 -10.27 7.19
CA GLN A 114 -1.66 -8.81 7.25
C GLN A 114 -1.49 -8.27 8.69
N ASP A 115 -1.16 -9.13 9.66
CA ASP A 115 -0.79 -8.62 10.98
C ASP A 115 0.59 -7.93 10.93
N LEU A 116 0.77 -6.98 11.84
CA LEU A 116 1.94 -6.12 11.86
C LEU A 116 3.26 -6.92 11.92
N PHE A 117 3.31 -8.00 12.70
CA PHE A 117 4.54 -8.76 12.89
C PHE A 117 4.93 -9.56 11.63
N ALA A 118 3.95 -10.16 10.95
CA ALA A 118 4.18 -10.85 9.68
C ALA A 118 4.70 -9.89 8.59
N VAL A 119 4.15 -8.67 8.51
CA VAL A 119 4.61 -7.66 7.55
C VAL A 119 5.99 -7.12 7.94
N LEU A 120 6.25 -6.85 9.23
CA LEU A 120 7.57 -6.49 9.74
C LEU A 120 8.64 -7.54 9.41
N SER A 121 8.32 -8.82 9.62
CA SER A 121 9.20 -9.95 9.33
C SER A 121 9.51 -10.05 7.83
N SER A 122 8.52 -9.80 6.98
CA SER A 122 8.68 -9.80 5.52
C SER A 122 9.57 -8.66 5.04
N TRP A 123 9.39 -7.46 5.60
CA TRP A 123 10.30 -6.34 5.37
C TRP A 123 11.72 -6.67 5.83
N HIS A 124 11.88 -7.17 7.05
CA HIS A 124 13.18 -7.51 7.62
C HIS A 124 13.96 -8.50 6.75
N ALA A 125 13.34 -9.63 6.42
CA ALA A 125 13.96 -10.65 5.56
C ALA A 125 14.29 -10.11 4.15
N TYR A 126 13.44 -9.22 3.62
CA TYR A 126 13.70 -8.58 2.34
C TYR A 126 14.90 -7.62 2.42
N LEU A 127 14.99 -6.81 3.48
CA LEU A 127 16.09 -5.88 3.72
C LEU A 127 17.42 -6.62 3.92
N GLU A 128 17.45 -7.70 4.70
CA GLU A 128 18.64 -8.54 4.92
C GLU A 128 19.22 -9.06 3.61
N LYS A 129 18.35 -9.46 2.68
CA LYS A 129 18.75 -10.03 1.39
C LYS A 129 19.22 -8.99 0.37
N HIS A 130 18.71 -7.74 0.44
CA HIS A 130 18.86 -6.78 -0.65
C HIS A 130 19.65 -5.52 -0.29
N LEU A 131 19.81 -5.17 0.99
CA LEU A 131 20.67 -4.05 1.38
C LEU A 131 22.14 -4.41 1.16
N VAL A 132 22.84 -3.50 0.48
CA VAL A 132 24.28 -3.62 0.24
C VAL A 132 25.03 -2.80 1.28
N PHE A 133 25.74 -3.49 2.15
CA PHE A 133 26.57 -2.88 3.20
C PHE A 133 28.06 -2.84 2.81
N PRO A 134 28.84 -1.91 3.39
CA PRO A 134 28.39 -0.77 4.19
C PRO A 134 27.85 0.37 3.31
N PHE A 135 26.99 1.22 3.86
CA PHE A 135 26.54 2.44 3.19
C PHE A 135 26.48 3.65 4.13
N ALA A 136 26.62 4.85 3.58
CA ALA A 136 26.50 6.08 4.36
C ALA A 136 25.02 6.48 4.53
N ALA A 137 24.69 7.09 5.67
CA ALA A 137 23.36 7.59 5.94
C ALA A 137 23.39 8.84 6.81
N ILE A 138 22.27 9.56 6.81
CA ILE A 138 21.98 10.68 7.71
C ILE A 138 20.83 10.27 8.63
N VAL A 139 20.97 10.56 9.91
CA VAL A 139 19.88 10.38 10.89
C VAL A 139 18.81 11.45 10.66
N GLN A 140 17.59 11.05 10.31
CA GLN A 140 16.48 11.96 10.02
C GLN A 140 15.63 12.28 11.25
N GLU A 141 15.49 11.34 12.18
CA GLU A 141 14.63 11.51 13.35
C GLU A 141 15.44 11.75 14.63
N TYR A 142 14.76 12.29 15.64
CA TYR A 142 15.36 12.49 16.96
C TYR A 142 15.71 11.15 17.60
N GLN A 143 16.96 11.01 18.06
CA GLN A 143 17.43 9.83 18.78
C GLN A 143 17.63 10.14 20.27
N ARG A 144 17.18 9.23 21.14
CA ARG A 144 17.54 9.25 22.55
C ARG A 144 18.98 8.77 22.69
N GLY A 145 19.93 9.70 22.79
CA GLY A 145 21.33 9.34 23.00
C GLY A 145 22.34 10.36 22.47
N PRO A 146 23.60 9.94 22.28
CA PRO A 146 24.67 10.82 21.79
C PRO A 146 24.52 11.15 20.30
N ILE A 147 23.78 10.33 19.55
CA ILE A 147 23.53 10.52 18.13
C ILE A 147 22.48 11.61 17.95
N ARG A 148 22.79 12.62 17.14
CA ARG A 148 21.88 13.73 16.86
C ARG A 148 21.27 13.58 15.48
N GLN A 149 20.06 14.10 15.32
CA GLN A 149 19.47 14.34 14.01
C GLN A 149 20.46 15.13 13.13
N GLY A 150 20.55 14.75 11.85
CA GLY A 150 21.52 15.29 10.90
C GLY A 150 22.92 14.68 10.97
N ALA A 151 23.22 13.80 11.94
CA ALA A 151 24.51 13.14 12.01
C ALA A 151 24.73 12.22 10.80
N ARG A 152 25.93 12.29 10.22
CA ARG A 152 26.40 11.33 9.20
C ARG A 152 26.99 10.11 9.87
N ILE A 153 26.56 8.94 9.44
CA ILE A 153 26.94 7.64 9.98
C ILE A 153 27.23 6.65 8.84
N THR A 154 27.85 5.52 9.18
CA THR A 154 28.00 4.38 8.27
C THR A 154 27.17 3.22 8.81
N VAL A 155 26.18 2.76 8.04
CA VAL A 155 25.44 1.54 8.33
C VAL A 155 26.26 0.35 7.87
N VAL A 156 26.49 -0.62 8.75
CA VAL A 156 27.41 -1.75 8.49
C VAL A 156 26.73 -3.11 8.42
N ALA A 157 25.58 -3.29 9.06
CA ALA A 157 24.75 -4.49 8.95
C ALA A 157 23.37 -4.25 9.57
N ILE A 158 22.43 -5.15 9.32
CA ILE A 158 21.22 -5.33 10.11
C ILE A 158 21.58 -6.01 11.44
N SER A 159 20.97 -5.57 12.55
CA SER A 159 21.18 -6.15 13.89
C SER A 159 20.02 -7.06 14.31
N SER A 160 18.80 -6.53 14.31
CA SER A 160 17.64 -7.24 14.84
C SER A 160 16.34 -6.70 14.26
N LEU A 161 15.25 -7.43 14.54
CA LEU A 161 13.89 -6.97 14.35
C LEU A 161 13.26 -6.69 15.71
N ASP A 162 12.75 -5.48 15.88
CA ASP A 162 12.02 -5.04 17.08
C ASP A 162 10.56 -4.71 16.69
N GLU A 163 9.59 -5.02 17.55
CA GLU A 163 8.18 -4.77 17.25
C GLU A 163 7.83 -3.28 17.22
N MET A 164 8.47 -2.47 18.07
CA MET A 164 8.21 -1.04 18.17
C MET A 164 9.05 -0.24 17.18
N TYR A 165 10.33 -0.59 17.03
CA TYR A 165 11.31 0.13 16.22
C TYR A 165 11.56 -0.50 14.84
N GLY A 166 10.98 -1.68 14.58
CA GLY A 166 11.15 -2.41 13.34
C GLY A 166 12.56 -2.94 13.14
N THR A 167 13.01 -3.00 11.89
CA THR A 167 14.38 -3.40 11.55
C THR A 167 15.38 -2.39 12.11
N THR A 168 16.25 -2.87 12.98
CA THR A 168 17.37 -2.11 13.53
C THR A 168 18.66 -2.43 12.77
N VAL A 169 19.57 -1.46 12.73
CA VAL A 169 20.86 -1.59 12.05
C VAL A 169 22.00 -1.17 12.95
N MET A 170 23.13 -1.87 12.79
CA MET A 170 24.40 -1.46 13.37
C MET A 170 24.99 -0.30 12.57
N VAL A 171 25.33 0.77 13.28
CA VAL A 171 25.91 1.98 12.73
C VAL A 171 27.27 2.26 13.36
N LYS A 172 28.27 2.49 12.52
CA LYS A 172 29.61 2.88 12.94
C LYS A 172 29.70 4.40 13.03
N MET A 173 30.22 4.86 14.16
CA MET A 173 30.52 6.25 14.47
C MET A 173 32.00 6.43 14.80
N LYS A 174 32.43 7.68 14.98
CA LYS A 174 33.80 8.00 15.41
C LYS A 174 34.18 7.34 16.75
N GLN A 175 33.22 7.12 17.64
CA GLN A 175 33.44 6.67 19.03
C GLN A 175 33.02 5.20 19.28
N GLY A 176 32.60 4.45 18.26
CA GLY A 176 32.17 3.06 18.42
C GLY A 176 31.08 2.63 17.46
N VAL A 177 30.36 1.58 17.83
CA VAL A 177 29.19 1.05 17.13
C VAL A 177 27.96 1.30 18.01
N SER A 178 26.82 1.58 17.39
CA SER A 178 25.52 1.68 18.05
C SER A 178 24.45 1.06 17.16
N GLU A 179 23.26 0.86 17.70
CA GLU A 179 22.10 0.39 16.94
C GLU A 179 21.10 1.54 16.77
N LEU A 180 20.50 1.63 15.59
CA LEU A 180 19.47 2.60 15.27
C LEU A 180 18.34 1.94 14.46
N PRO A 181 17.08 2.40 14.59
CA PRO A 181 16.01 2.00 13.69
C PRO A 181 16.34 2.42 12.26
N LEU A 182 16.17 1.52 11.28
CA LEU A 182 16.46 1.84 9.89
C LEU A 182 15.51 2.92 9.32
N CYS A 183 14.27 2.95 9.81
CA CYS A 183 13.25 3.93 9.40
C CYS A 183 13.64 5.38 9.75
N ASP A 184 14.56 5.57 10.69
CA ASP A 184 15.00 6.89 11.14
C ASP A 184 16.20 7.40 10.32
N LEU A 185 16.60 6.67 9.28
CA LEU A 185 17.79 6.94 8.49
C LEU A 185 17.44 7.25 7.04
N LYS A 186 18.20 8.17 6.44
CA LYS A 186 18.24 8.41 5.00
C LYS A 186 19.59 7.98 4.44
N ALA A 187 19.59 6.96 3.58
CA ALA A 187 20.81 6.56 2.89
C ALA A 187 21.31 7.68 1.97
N THR A 188 22.62 7.92 1.99
CA THR A 188 23.32 8.93 1.19
C THR A 188 24.55 8.31 0.57
N ASP A 189 24.92 8.69 -0.64
CA ASP A 189 26.12 8.17 -1.33
C ASP A 189 26.13 6.61 -1.46
N ALA A 190 24.95 5.98 -1.40
CA ALA A 190 24.75 4.54 -1.54
C ALA A 190 24.30 4.19 -2.97
N PRO A 191 24.35 2.92 -3.41
CA PRO A 191 23.70 2.51 -4.65
C PRO A 191 22.22 2.92 -4.68
N ILE A 192 21.71 3.34 -5.85
CA ILE A 192 20.33 3.84 -5.99
C ILE A 192 19.30 2.86 -5.42
N LYS A 193 19.51 1.54 -5.61
CA LYS A 193 18.65 0.50 -5.05
C LYS A 193 18.65 0.48 -3.52
N THR A 194 19.80 0.71 -2.88
CA THR A 194 19.89 0.82 -1.42
C THR A 194 19.18 2.06 -0.93
N GLN A 195 19.36 3.21 -1.60
CA GLN A 195 18.68 4.46 -1.22
C GLN A 195 17.16 4.30 -1.29
N GLN A 196 16.68 3.77 -2.42
CA GLN A 196 15.27 3.49 -2.64
C GLN A 196 14.71 2.53 -1.58
N LEU A 197 15.43 1.45 -1.27
CA LEU A 197 14.92 0.46 -0.33
C LEU A 197 14.83 0.99 1.11
N VAL A 198 15.79 1.82 1.53
CA VAL A 198 15.75 2.49 2.83
C VAL A 198 14.58 3.49 2.89
N GLU A 199 14.37 4.27 1.82
CA GLU A 199 13.27 5.23 1.72
C GLU A 199 11.90 4.55 1.70
N ASP A 200 11.74 3.47 0.91
CA ASP A 200 10.49 2.71 0.85
C ASP A 200 10.14 2.09 2.22
N TYR A 201 11.13 1.54 2.93
CA TYR A 201 10.93 1.01 4.27
C TYR A 201 10.55 2.10 5.27
N ALA A 202 11.24 3.24 5.26
CA ALA A 202 10.92 4.37 6.13
C ALA A 202 9.51 4.91 5.87
N MET A 203 9.11 5.04 4.61
CA MET A 203 7.78 5.48 4.21
C MET A 203 6.69 4.51 4.68
N TRP A 204 6.89 3.20 4.45
CA TRP A 204 5.99 2.17 4.95
C TRP A 204 5.89 2.23 6.47
N PHE A 205 7.02 2.28 7.16
CA PHE A 205 7.07 2.27 8.62
C PHE A 205 6.34 3.47 9.22
N ALA A 206 6.47 4.66 8.65
CA ALA A 206 5.81 5.86 9.14
C ALA A 206 4.27 5.86 8.99
N ASN A 207 3.73 5.07 8.06
CA ASN A 207 2.31 5.09 7.68
C ASN A 207 1.57 3.75 7.93
N ARG A 208 2.22 2.79 8.60
CA ARG A 208 1.65 1.46 8.89
C ARG A 208 0.64 1.47 10.05
#